data_AF-A0A975FUU4-F1
#
_entry.id   AF-A0A975FUU4-F1
#
_cell.length_a   1.000
_cell.length_b   1.000
_cell.length_c   1.000
_cell.angle_alpha   90.00
_cell.angle_beta   90.00
_cell.angle_gamma   90.00
#
_symmetry.space_group_name_H-M   'P 1'
#
loop_
_entity.id
_entity.type
_entity.pdbx_description
1 polymer ?
#
loop_
_entity_poly.entity_id
_entity_poly.type
_entity_poly.pdbx_seq_one_letter_code
_entity_poly.pdbx_strand_id
1 'polypeptide(L)'
;MKLQNILQLINKSKFLISFIVCSICTLVFLTGVFLYSMESNPIKLNIDLEHKIFTFVPQGWAFFTRNPREAQIIIYKKENEQISEIAQRHSAYQNLFGLNRKASKIMSELQFIKNGLNDSLFDNTKWNYQEKIYNKIPTKPICVKNQMEEPILCGNYIIVFQKTIPWAWSKSIEKIEMPAKIINLNIECDD
;
A
#
# COMPACT_ATOMS: atom_id res chain seq x y z
N MET A 1 22.58 -6.38 -50.25
CA MET A 1 22.31 -7.22 -49.05
C MET A 1 23.36 -7.10 -47.94
N LYS A 2 24.68 -7.05 -48.21
CA LYS A 2 25.71 -6.96 -47.15
C LYS A 2 25.78 -5.61 -46.41
N LEU A 3 25.55 -4.48 -47.08
CA LEU A 3 25.70 -3.14 -46.49
C LEU A 3 24.59 -2.82 -45.45
N GLN A 4 23.35 -3.22 -45.72
CA GLN A 4 22.21 -3.03 -44.80
C GLN A 4 22.39 -3.84 -43.50
N ASN A 5 22.89 -5.09 -43.60
CA ASN A 5 23.18 -5.91 -42.42
C ASN A 5 24.30 -5.32 -41.56
N ILE A 6 25.34 -4.75 -42.18
CA ILE A 6 26.45 -4.09 -41.44
C ILE A 6 25.95 -2.81 -40.74
N LEU A 7 25.14 -1.99 -41.41
CA LEU A 7 24.55 -0.79 -40.81
C LEU A 7 23.60 -1.14 -39.64
N GLN A 8 22.81 -2.21 -39.76
CA GLN A 8 21.97 -2.71 -38.66
C GLN A 8 22.81 -3.22 -37.48
N LEU A 9 23.90 -3.95 -37.73
CA LEU A 9 24.84 -4.41 -36.70
C LEU A 9 25.53 -3.24 -35.97
N ILE A 10 25.96 -2.22 -36.72
CA ILE A 10 26.57 -1.01 -36.15
C ILE A 10 25.57 -0.25 -35.28
N ASN A 11 24.33 -0.07 -35.76
CA ASN A 11 23.29 0.60 -34.96
C ASN A 11 22.92 -0.21 -33.71
N LYS A 12 22.79 -1.53 -33.81
CA LYS A 12 22.55 -2.42 -32.65
C LYS A 12 23.68 -2.32 -31.61
N SER A 13 24.93 -2.26 -32.06
CA SER A 13 26.11 -2.09 -31.18
C SER A 13 26.11 -0.72 -30.50
N LYS A 14 25.76 0.36 -31.22
CA LYS A 14 25.63 1.71 -30.64
C LYS A 14 24.58 1.77 -29.53
N PHE A 15 23.42 1.17 -29.74
CA PHE A 15 22.38 1.10 -28.69
C PHE A 15 22.84 0.30 -27.49
N LEU A 16 23.52 -0.84 -27.70
CA LEU A 16 24.06 -1.65 -26.62
C LEU A 16 25.12 -0.89 -25.81
N ILE A 17 26.05 -0.21 -26.49
CA ILE A 17 27.08 0.61 -25.83
C ILE A 17 26.42 1.74 -25.05
N SER A 18 25.47 2.47 -25.65
CA SER A 18 24.72 3.53 -24.96
C SER A 18 24.01 2.99 -23.71
N PHE A 19 23.35 1.83 -23.81
CA PHE A 19 22.66 1.20 -22.69
C PHE A 19 23.62 0.82 -21.57
N ILE A 20 24.79 0.23 -21.90
CA ILE A 20 25.82 -0.13 -20.92
C ILE A 20 26.37 1.11 -20.23
N VAL A 21 26.70 2.16 -20.99
CA VAL A 21 27.20 3.43 -20.43
C VAL A 21 26.16 4.05 -19.49
N CYS A 22 24.90 4.14 -19.92
CA CYS A 22 23.81 4.63 -19.07
C CYS A 22 23.67 3.80 -17.79
N SER A 23 23.69 2.47 -17.90
CA SER A 23 23.57 1.56 -16.75
C SER A 23 24.72 1.72 -15.75
N ILE A 24 25.96 1.87 -16.25
CA ILE A 24 27.13 2.12 -15.42
C ILE A 24 27.01 3.49 -14.74
N CYS A 25 26.65 4.54 -15.48
CA CYS A 25 26.45 5.88 -14.91
C CYS A 25 25.38 5.88 -13.82
N THR A 26 24.24 5.21 -14.04
CA THR A 26 23.18 5.07 -13.02
C THR A 26 23.68 4.31 -11.81
N LEU A 27 24.42 3.20 -11.99
CA LEU A 27 24.97 2.43 -10.89
C LEU A 27 25.97 3.25 -10.05
N VAL A 28 26.87 4.00 -10.70
CA VAL A 28 27.84 4.88 -10.01
C VAL A 28 27.11 6.00 -9.26
N PHE A 29 26.08 6.59 -9.86
CA PHE A 29 25.27 7.60 -9.20
C PHE A 29 24.57 7.05 -7.95
N LEU A 30 23.89 5.91 -8.06
CA LEU A 30 23.16 5.29 -6.93
C LEU A 30 24.10 4.87 -5.80
N THR A 31 25.24 4.26 -6.14
CA THR A 31 26.24 3.87 -5.13
C THR A 31 26.86 5.11 -4.47
N GLY A 32 27.14 6.17 -5.24
CA GLY A 32 27.59 7.46 -4.70
C GLY A 32 26.60 8.04 -3.70
N VAL A 33 25.32 8.16 -4.08
CA VAL A 33 24.27 8.67 -3.18
C VAL A 33 24.17 7.83 -1.91
N PHE A 34 24.19 6.49 -2.03
CA PHE A 34 24.12 5.59 -0.88
C PHE A 34 25.29 5.78 0.08
N LEU A 35 26.54 5.79 -0.42
CA LEU A 35 27.73 5.90 0.41
C LEU A 35 27.83 7.26 1.12
N TYR A 36 27.40 8.34 0.48
CA TYR A 36 27.39 9.69 1.08
C TYR A 36 26.17 9.95 1.98
N SER A 37 25.07 9.20 1.81
CA SER A 37 23.91 9.27 2.71
C SER A 37 24.16 8.58 4.05
N MET A 38 25.18 7.73 4.16
CA MET A 38 25.54 7.08 5.42
C MET A 38 26.49 7.99 6.23
N GLU A 39 26.17 8.15 7.52
CA GLU A 39 26.83 9.10 8.42
C GLU A 39 28.34 8.83 8.60
N SER A 40 28.76 7.55 8.60
CA SER A 40 30.17 7.16 8.70
C SER A 40 30.50 5.90 7.88
N ASN A 41 31.50 6.01 6.99
CA ASN A 41 32.00 4.90 6.18
C ASN A 41 33.49 5.12 5.85
N PRO A 42 34.39 4.13 6.01
CA PRO A 42 35.82 4.25 5.67
C PRO A 42 36.11 4.57 4.20
N ILE A 43 35.13 4.37 3.30
CA ILE A 43 35.24 4.67 1.86
C ILE A 43 34.83 6.12 1.56
N LYS A 44 34.27 6.86 2.53
CA LYS A 44 33.84 8.26 2.35
C LYS A 44 35.05 9.13 2.02
N LEU A 45 35.08 9.64 0.79
CA LEU A 45 36.12 10.57 0.36
C LEU A 45 35.96 11.88 1.14
N ASN A 46 37.08 12.50 1.52
CA ASN A 46 37.10 13.79 2.22
C ASN A 46 36.83 14.95 1.25
N ILE A 47 35.72 14.88 0.55
CA ILE A 47 35.26 15.89 -0.41
C ILE A 47 33.94 16.44 0.14
N ASP A 48 33.79 17.76 0.14
CA ASP A 48 32.57 18.47 0.53
C ASP A 48 31.47 18.33 -0.55
N LEU A 49 31.07 17.08 -0.81
CA LEU A 49 29.99 16.71 -1.70
C LEU A 49 28.70 16.42 -0.94
N GLU A 50 28.78 16.25 0.39
CA GLU A 50 27.63 15.91 1.23
C GLU A 50 26.51 16.93 1.07
N HIS A 51 26.80 18.21 1.32
CA HIS A 51 25.81 19.29 1.21
C HIS A 51 25.24 19.44 -0.21
N LYS A 52 26.04 19.16 -1.25
CA LYS A 52 25.60 19.22 -2.65
C LYS A 52 24.70 18.05 -3.02
N ILE A 53 25.02 16.83 -2.57
CA ILE A 53 24.20 15.64 -2.79
C ILE A 53 22.83 15.82 -2.13
N PHE A 54 22.78 16.30 -0.88
CA PHE A 54 21.52 16.58 -0.19
C PHE A 54 20.68 17.70 -0.83
N THR A 55 21.30 18.59 -1.63
CA THR A 55 20.57 19.61 -2.40
C THR A 55 19.86 19.00 -3.63
N PHE A 56 20.48 18.03 -4.30
CA PHE A 56 19.92 17.41 -5.51
C PHE A 56 19.11 16.14 -5.24
N VAL A 57 19.41 15.44 -4.13
CA VAL A 57 18.70 14.26 -3.66
C VAL A 57 17.92 14.68 -2.41
N PRO A 58 16.69 15.20 -2.58
CA PRO A 58 15.87 15.53 -1.42
C PRO A 58 15.64 14.26 -0.62
N GLN A 59 16.29 14.15 0.54
CA GLN A 59 16.11 13.08 1.52
C GLN A 59 14.79 13.24 2.29
N GLY A 60 13.76 13.59 1.55
CA GLY A 60 12.51 14.16 2.04
C GLY A 60 11.41 14.06 1.00
N TRP A 61 11.32 12.95 0.28
CA TRP A 61 10.03 12.48 -0.19
C TRP A 61 9.19 12.14 1.04
N ALA A 62 8.69 13.16 1.74
CA ALA A 62 7.76 13.03 2.84
C ALA A 62 6.45 12.45 2.28
N PHE A 63 6.44 11.13 2.08
CA PHE A 63 5.31 10.33 1.63
C PHE A 63 4.26 10.15 2.74
N PHE A 64 4.07 11.15 3.58
CA PHE A 64 3.02 11.15 4.59
C PHE A 64 1.97 12.20 4.21
N THR A 65 1.28 11.96 3.09
CA THR A 65 0.06 12.69 2.74
C THR A 65 -1.09 12.39 3.72
N ARG A 66 -0.91 11.42 4.62
CA ARG A 66 -1.85 11.02 5.66
C ARG A 66 -1.14 10.86 7.00
N ASN A 67 -1.85 11.10 8.09
CA ASN A 67 -1.30 10.96 9.42
C ASN A 67 -1.08 9.46 9.74
N PRO A 68 0.13 9.02 10.15
CA PRO A 68 0.42 7.62 10.44
C PRO A 68 -0.37 7.03 11.62
N ARG A 69 -1.01 7.88 12.42
CA ARG A 69 -1.89 7.50 13.56
C ARG A 69 -3.37 7.47 13.18
N GLU A 70 -3.71 7.71 11.91
CA GLU A 70 -5.07 7.49 11.41
C GLU A 70 -5.49 6.02 11.57
N ALA A 71 -6.79 5.81 11.68
CA ALA A 71 -7.33 4.46 11.68
C ALA A 71 -7.07 3.78 10.33
N GLN A 72 -6.52 2.58 10.38
CA GLN A 72 -6.47 1.66 9.25
C GLN A 72 -7.86 1.07 9.03
N ILE A 73 -8.18 0.79 7.76
CA ILE A 73 -9.47 0.24 7.35
C ILE A 73 -9.24 -1.20 6.93
N ILE A 74 -9.81 -2.15 7.66
CA ILE A 74 -9.74 -3.57 7.36
C ILE A 74 -11.10 -4.04 6.85
N ILE A 75 -11.12 -4.72 5.71
CA ILE A 75 -12.34 -5.22 5.08
C ILE A 75 -12.36 -6.74 5.21
N TYR A 76 -13.40 -7.26 5.86
CA TYR A 76 -13.71 -8.68 5.90
C TYR A 76 -14.93 -8.97 5.04
N LYS A 77 -14.84 -9.98 4.18
CA LYS A 77 -15.99 -10.57 3.51
C LYS A 77 -16.67 -11.54 4.46
N LYS A 78 -17.98 -11.42 4.61
CA LYS A 78 -18.80 -12.30 5.45
C LYS A 78 -19.56 -13.29 4.59
N GLU A 79 -19.24 -14.56 4.75
CA GLU A 79 -19.94 -15.68 4.11
C GLU A 79 -20.54 -16.54 5.23
N ASN A 80 -21.86 -16.48 5.39
CA ASN A 80 -22.58 -17.05 6.54
C ASN A 80 -22.04 -16.51 7.88
N GLU A 81 -21.55 -17.39 8.75
CA GLU A 81 -20.92 -17.04 10.02
C GLU A 81 -19.40 -16.88 9.94
N GLN A 82 -18.79 -17.16 8.78
CA GLN A 82 -17.34 -17.03 8.59
C GLN A 82 -16.97 -15.67 8.03
N ILE A 83 -15.85 -15.13 8.52
CA ILE A 83 -15.27 -13.87 8.04
C ILE A 83 -13.89 -14.13 7.45
N SER A 84 -13.61 -13.54 6.30
CA SER A 84 -12.33 -13.65 5.62
C SER A 84 -11.80 -12.27 5.24
N GLU A 85 -10.53 -12.00 5.55
CA GLU A 85 -9.91 -10.71 5.22
C GLU A 85 -9.66 -10.63 3.70
N ILE A 86 -10.02 -9.51 3.09
CA ILE A 86 -9.74 -9.24 1.68
C ILE A 86 -8.32 -8.68 1.55
N ALA A 87 -7.58 -9.11 0.53
CA ALA A 87 -6.22 -8.63 0.28
C ALA A 87 -6.19 -7.14 -0.13
N GLN A 88 -5.99 -6.25 0.85
CA GLN A 88 -5.89 -4.80 0.63
C GLN A 88 -4.46 -4.31 0.37
N ARG A 89 -3.44 -5.15 0.61
CA ARG A 89 -2.04 -4.75 0.46
C ARG A 89 -1.61 -4.82 -1.00
N HIS A 90 -1.13 -3.71 -1.55
CA HIS A 90 -0.61 -3.66 -2.92
C HIS A 90 0.56 -4.63 -3.14
N SER A 91 1.46 -4.74 -2.18
CA SER A 91 2.63 -5.63 -2.25
C SER A 91 2.30 -7.12 -2.11
N ALA A 92 1.05 -7.49 -1.87
CA ALA A 92 0.67 -8.90 -1.73
C ALA A 92 0.76 -9.62 -3.09
N TYR A 93 1.15 -10.91 -3.06
CA TYR A 93 1.23 -11.75 -4.26
C TYR A 93 -0.11 -11.82 -5.00
N GLN A 94 -1.24 -11.86 -4.27
CA GLN A 94 -2.60 -11.85 -4.83
C GLN A 94 -2.89 -10.60 -5.68
N ASN A 95 -2.19 -9.49 -5.40
CA ASN A 95 -2.27 -8.25 -6.16
C ASN A 95 -1.10 -8.08 -7.15
N LEU A 96 -0.39 -9.17 -7.47
CA LEU A 96 0.78 -9.20 -8.37
C LEU A 96 1.79 -8.10 -8.02
N PHE A 97 2.09 -7.94 -6.73
CA PHE A 97 3.00 -6.91 -6.21
C PHE A 97 2.65 -5.48 -6.67
N GLY A 98 1.36 -5.21 -6.92
CA GLY A 98 0.84 -3.88 -7.25
C GLY A 98 0.52 -3.68 -8.73
N LEU A 99 0.83 -4.65 -9.60
CA LEU A 99 0.39 -4.63 -10.99
C LEU A 99 -1.14 -4.75 -11.09
N ASN A 100 -1.76 -5.53 -10.19
CA ASN A 100 -3.21 -5.56 -10.07
C ASN A 100 -3.69 -4.40 -9.18
N ARG A 101 -4.47 -3.49 -9.77
CA ARG A 101 -5.04 -2.30 -9.10
C ARG A 101 -6.31 -2.58 -8.29
N LYS A 102 -6.72 -3.85 -8.14
CA LYS A 102 -7.91 -4.26 -7.37
C LYS A 102 -7.96 -3.67 -5.96
N ALA A 103 -6.84 -3.67 -5.23
CA ALA A 103 -6.77 -3.09 -3.88
C ALA A 103 -7.07 -1.57 -3.86
N SER A 104 -6.65 -0.82 -4.88
CA SER A 104 -6.99 0.62 -4.99
C SER A 104 -8.46 0.81 -5.29
N LYS A 105 -9.01 0.03 -6.23
CA LYS A 105 -10.42 0.13 -6.64
C LYS A 105 -11.36 -0.17 -5.46
N ILE A 106 -11.10 -1.25 -4.72
CA ILE A 106 -11.83 -1.61 -3.49
C ILE A 106 -11.80 -0.48 -2.45
N MET A 107 -10.64 0.14 -2.22
CA MET A 107 -10.53 1.21 -1.24
C MET A 107 -11.31 2.46 -1.66
N SER A 108 -11.23 2.85 -2.94
CA SER A 108 -11.99 3.98 -3.49
C SER A 108 -13.49 3.77 -3.42
N GLU A 109 -13.95 2.58 -3.79
CA GLU A 109 -15.35 2.15 -3.73
C GLU A 109 -15.88 2.19 -2.28
N LEU A 110 -15.10 1.68 -1.32
CA LEU A 110 -15.46 1.79 0.09
C LEU A 110 -15.52 3.24 0.58
N GLN A 111 -14.64 4.14 0.12
CA GLN A 111 -14.73 5.57 0.47
C GLN A 111 -16.02 6.18 -0.07
N PHE A 112 -16.42 5.83 -1.30
CA PHE A 112 -17.65 6.30 -1.89
C PHE A 112 -18.87 5.86 -1.07
N ILE A 113 -18.92 4.57 -0.68
CA ILE A 113 -19.96 4.03 0.20
C ILE A 113 -19.95 4.73 1.56
N LYS A 114 -18.77 4.89 2.17
CA LYS A 114 -18.59 5.53 3.49
C LYS A 114 -19.06 6.98 3.50
N ASN A 115 -18.89 7.73 2.41
CA ASN A 115 -19.35 9.12 2.33
C ASN A 115 -20.87 9.24 2.41
N GLY A 116 -21.63 8.20 2.01
CA GLY A 116 -23.07 8.14 2.16
C GLY A 116 -23.56 7.68 3.54
N LEU A 117 -22.66 7.30 4.45
CA LEU A 117 -22.98 6.74 5.75
C LEU A 117 -22.81 7.77 6.88
N ASN A 118 -23.74 7.77 7.82
CA ASN A 118 -23.62 8.57 9.04
C ASN A 118 -22.71 7.85 10.06
N ASP A 119 -21.83 8.61 10.72
CA ASP A 119 -20.95 8.13 11.79
C ASP A 119 -21.71 7.46 12.96
N SER A 120 -23.00 7.76 13.15
CA SER A 120 -23.85 7.13 14.16
C SER A 120 -24.15 5.66 13.90
N LEU A 121 -23.93 5.18 12.68
CA LEU A 121 -24.18 3.78 12.26
C LEU A 121 -23.03 2.84 12.64
N PHE A 122 -21.91 3.39 13.13
CA PHE A 122 -20.74 2.62 13.51
C PHE A 122 -20.80 2.25 14.98
N ASP A 123 -20.65 0.95 15.25
CA ASP A 123 -20.56 0.44 16.60
C ASP A 123 -19.11 0.54 17.12
N ASN A 124 -18.95 0.79 18.41
CA ASN A 124 -17.66 0.69 19.07
C ASN A 124 -17.41 -0.76 19.49
N THR A 125 -16.22 -1.28 19.18
CA THR A 125 -15.79 -2.63 19.56
C THR A 125 -14.33 -2.61 19.99
N LYS A 126 -13.81 -3.77 20.40
CA LYS A 126 -12.37 -3.98 20.52
C LYS A 126 -11.92 -4.99 19.48
N TRP A 127 -10.78 -4.72 18.88
CA TRP A 127 -10.26 -5.49 17.77
C TRP A 127 -8.73 -5.58 17.82
N ASN A 128 -8.21 -6.67 17.26
CA ASN A 128 -6.81 -6.85 16.91
C ASN A 128 -6.75 -7.49 15.53
N TYR A 129 -6.49 -6.66 14.53
CA TYR A 129 -6.46 -7.10 13.14
C TYR A 129 -5.27 -8.01 12.83
N GLN A 130 -4.20 -7.98 13.64
CA GLN A 130 -3.00 -8.79 13.41
C GLN A 130 -3.22 -10.24 13.86
N GLU A 131 -3.92 -10.44 14.98
CA GLU A 131 -4.15 -11.75 15.60
C GLU A 131 -5.57 -12.28 15.39
N LYS A 132 -6.43 -11.55 14.65
CA LYS A 132 -7.86 -11.87 14.46
C LYS A 132 -8.61 -12.06 15.77
N ILE A 133 -8.22 -11.33 16.80
CA ILE A 133 -8.91 -11.31 18.10
C ILE A 133 -9.93 -10.18 18.02
N TYR A 134 -11.19 -10.51 18.25
CA TYR A 134 -12.27 -9.54 18.20
C TYR A 134 -13.41 -9.91 19.14
N ASN A 135 -14.10 -8.87 19.59
CA ASN A 135 -15.29 -9.01 20.42
C ASN A 135 -16.54 -9.13 19.54
N LYS A 136 -17.64 -8.50 19.95
CA LYS A 136 -18.92 -8.61 19.26
C LYS A 136 -18.88 -7.94 17.89
N ILE A 137 -19.35 -8.68 16.88
CA ILE A 137 -19.64 -8.17 15.54
C ILE A 137 -21.12 -7.78 15.49
N PRO A 138 -21.50 -6.61 14.93
CA PRO A 138 -22.89 -6.22 14.75
C PRO A 138 -23.63 -7.24 13.90
N THR A 139 -24.75 -7.77 14.41
CA THR A 139 -25.51 -8.83 13.72
C THR A 139 -26.34 -8.31 12.57
N LYS A 140 -26.93 -7.11 12.70
CA LYS A 140 -27.79 -6.50 11.69
C LYS A 140 -26.94 -5.79 10.62
N PRO A 141 -26.99 -6.21 9.35
CA PRO A 141 -26.33 -5.49 8.28
C PRO A 141 -27.12 -4.21 7.92
N ILE A 142 -26.39 -3.18 7.50
CA ILE A 142 -26.95 -1.97 6.90
C ILE A 142 -26.87 -2.14 5.39
N CYS A 143 -28.03 -2.09 4.73
CA CYS A 143 -28.08 -2.18 3.27
C CYS A 143 -27.62 -0.86 2.65
N VAL A 144 -26.69 -0.95 1.70
CA VAL A 144 -26.16 0.19 0.95
C VAL A 144 -26.06 -0.21 -0.52
N LYS A 145 -26.31 0.74 -1.42
CA LYS A 145 -26.17 0.52 -2.85
C LYS A 145 -24.80 1.01 -3.33
N ASN A 146 -24.14 0.20 -4.14
CA ASN A 146 -22.92 0.56 -4.82
C ASN A 146 -23.24 1.28 -6.13
N GLN A 147 -22.75 2.52 -6.28
CA GLN A 147 -23.04 3.36 -7.45
C GLN A 147 -21.88 3.40 -8.46
N MET A 148 -20.84 2.59 -8.26
CA MET A 148 -19.73 2.48 -9.22
C MET A 148 -20.18 1.68 -10.45
N GLU A 149 -19.73 2.06 -11.64
CA GLU A 149 -20.09 1.40 -12.91
C GLU A 149 -19.66 -0.08 -12.97
N GLU A 150 -18.54 -0.43 -12.34
CA GLU A 150 -18.03 -1.80 -12.26
C GLU A 150 -17.71 -2.15 -10.80
N PRO A 151 -18.70 -2.51 -9.98
CA PRO A 151 -18.51 -2.72 -8.56
C PRO A 151 -17.73 -4.01 -8.26
N ILE A 152 -16.87 -3.98 -7.25
CA ILE A 152 -16.12 -5.13 -6.73
C ILE A 152 -16.66 -5.54 -5.36
N LEU A 153 -17.12 -4.59 -4.56
CA LEU A 153 -17.70 -4.81 -3.24
C LEU A 153 -19.20 -5.09 -3.41
N CYS A 154 -19.56 -6.37 -3.50
CA CYS A 154 -20.94 -6.84 -3.60
C CYS A 154 -21.22 -7.96 -2.58
N GLY A 155 -22.30 -7.83 -1.81
CA GLY A 155 -22.69 -8.76 -0.74
C GLY A 155 -22.33 -8.28 0.67
N ASN A 156 -22.16 -9.23 1.59
CA ASN A 156 -21.99 -8.93 3.02
C ASN A 156 -20.53 -8.68 3.41
N TYR A 157 -20.26 -7.53 4.02
CA TYR A 157 -18.93 -7.14 4.48
C TYR A 157 -18.95 -6.55 5.88
N ILE A 158 -17.86 -6.80 6.61
CA ILE A 158 -17.58 -6.17 7.89
C ILE A 158 -16.39 -5.24 7.69
N ILE A 159 -16.59 -3.97 7.99
CA ILE A 159 -15.55 -2.94 7.87
C ILE A 159 -15.11 -2.54 9.26
N VAL A 160 -13.82 -2.63 9.53
CA VAL A 160 -13.21 -2.31 10.82
C VAL A 160 -12.26 -1.14 10.65
N PHE A 161 -12.40 -0.13 11.53
CA PHE A 161 -11.55 1.04 11.59
C PHE A 161 -10.78 1.01 12.91
N GLN A 162 -9.50 0.69 12.85
CA GLN A 162 -8.63 0.53 14.01
C GLN A 162 -7.32 1.30 13.80
N LYS A 163 -6.87 2.06 14.82
CA LYS A 163 -5.54 2.69 14.78
C LYS A 163 -4.44 1.62 14.81
N THR A 164 -3.32 1.89 14.14
CA THR A 164 -2.16 0.99 14.11
C THR A 164 -1.72 0.61 15.52
N ILE A 165 -1.44 -0.67 15.74
CA ILE A 165 -0.90 -1.16 17.02
C ILE A 165 0.50 -0.56 17.21
N PRO A 166 0.77 0.17 18.32
CA PRO A 166 2.08 0.75 18.56
C PRO A 166 3.18 -0.32 18.58
N TRP A 167 4.31 -0.04 17.94
CA TRP A 167 5.44 -0.97 17.88
C TRP A 167 5.96 -1.39 19.27
N ALA A 168 5.86 -0.49 20.26
CA ALA A 168 6.21 -0.76 21.65
C ALA A 168 5.48 -1.98 22.24
N TRP A 169 4.37 -2.39 21.64
CA TRP A 169 3.53 -3.49 22.08
C TRP A 169 3.70 -4.77 21.27
N SER A 170 4.65 -4.81 20.33
CA SER A 170 4.92 -5.93 19.44
C SER A 170 5.14 -7.27 20.17
N LYS A 171 5.76 -7.25 21.35
CA LYS A 171 6.01 -8.46 22.18
C LYS A 171 4.76 -9.06 22.83
N SER A 172 3.66 -8.30 22.87
CA SER A 172 2.42 -8.68 23.57
C SER A 172 1.20 -8.68 22.64
N ILE A 173 1.44 -8.77 21.33
CA ILE A 173 0.44 -8.61 20.29
C ILE A 173 -0.77 -9.55 20.46
N GLU A 174 -0.52 -10.79 20.87
CA GLU A 174 -1.54 -11.84 21.10
C GLU A 174 -2.51 -11.55 22.26
N LYS A 175 -2.22 -10.56 23.11
CA LYS A 175 -3.03 -10.23 24.29
C LYS A 175 -3.65 -8.85 24.24
N ILE A 176 -3.48 -8.16 23.12
CA ILE A 176 -3.91 -6.77 22.97
C ILE A 176 -5.20 -6.73 22.20
N GLU A 177 -6.15 -5.96 22.70
CA GLU A 177 -7.31 -5.51 21.96
C GLU A 177 -7.36 -3.99 22.05
N MET A 178 -7.51 -3.32 20.92
CA MET A 178 -7.61 -1.87 20.89
C MET A 178 -9.02 -1.43 20.52
N PRO A 179 -9.46 -0.25 20.97
CA PRO A 179 -10.70 0.34 20.51
C PRO A 179 -10.73 0.45 18.98
N ALA A 180 -11.83 0.00 18.39
CA ALA A 180 -12.10 0.07 16.96
C ALA A 180 -13.55 0.46 16.72
N LYS A 181 -13.82 1.05 15.55
CA LYS A 181 -15.19 1.21 15.04
C LYS A 181 -15.48 0.11 14.03
N ILE A 182 -16.67 -0.44 14.06
CA ILE A 182 -17.09 -1.54 13.18
C ILE A 182 -18.45 -1.22 12.56
N ILE A 183 -18.63 -1.65 11.32
CA ILE A 183 -19.91 -1.60 10.63
C ILE A 183 -20.11 -2.88 9.82
N ASN A 184 -21.32 -3.44 9.87
CA ASN A 184 -21.73 -4.58 9.07
C ASN A 184 -22.60 -4.07 7.92
N LEU A 185 -22.18 -4.30 6.69
CA LEU A 185 -22.80 -3.79 5.47
C LEU A 185 -23.30 -4.94 4.60
N ASN A 186 -24.47 -4.77 4.00
CA ASN A 186 -24.90 -5.55 2.85
C ASN A 186 -24.87 -4.61 1.63
N ILE A 187 -23.91 -4.83 0.74
CA ILE A 187 -23.66 -3.95 -0.41
C ILE A 187 -24.36 -4.54 -1.64
N GLU A 188 -25.40 -3.86 -2.10
CA GLU A 188 -26.15 -4.22 -3.30
C GLU A 188 -25.45 -3.61 -4.52
N CYS A 189 -25.30 -4.41 -5.56
CA CYS A 189 -24.74 -4.00 -6.84
C CYS A 189 -25.84 -4.18 -7.89
N ASP A 190 -25.93 -3.24 -8.83
CA ASP A 190 -26.75 -3.46 -10.02
C ASP A 190 -25.99 -4.44 -10.94
N ASP A 191 -26.71 -5.44 -11.47
CA ASP A 191 -26.18 -6.41 -12.44
C ASP A 191 -25.84 -5.76 -13.79
#